data_AF-A0A9D8RPX7-F1
#
_entry.id   AF-A0A9D8RPX7-F1
#
_cell.length_a   1.000
_cell.length_b   1.000
_cell.length_c   1.000
_cell.angle_alpha   90.00
_cell.angle_beta   90.00
_cell.angle_gamma   90.00
#
_symmetry.space_group_name_H-M   'P 1'
#
loop_
_entity.id
_entity.type
_entity.pdbx_description
1 polymer ?
#
loop_
_entity_poly.entity_id
_entity_poly.type
_entity_poly.pdbx_seq_one_letter_code
_entity_poly.pdbx_strand_id
1 'polypeptide(L)'
;MRCLKPFSVSLLCALCAGSALAAPETMTACLEQGKKAYADKQVSQAKDIFVRCVKINPADEQAQLSLAGALLTLDDLDGAEKAFSAALSKMKRTSPYLSYTYSMLGDIALKRRQNKEALALYGKSLEINAANVNSLVGKGVILEYQGDKLGASDFYRSALAVEPLNLVARKRLVNLEPEYMTDAEILAALKQRYAVKPEVKELSSEHRALFASIHKAEQRRGIDYLKNKYPKVPAEFIVTINKKTEFEREMLTLAGYTALQKHIGQDALGVFQRAGVPIKDVFSLRNTKGEKVFKEDSTLTDAGFTVYTEALQNRKTFLLPHEALPPTPQYMAQVSMREKELKEAGYIEISRAEFKMIETQTRCSEDTLRDKLGVYVLPITKNTRRYFVFTRTPKDPLKGVPYYYLMAAHAKRNPKIKVPRNSLIESYALYGYTVCLDDGNLLQ
;
A
#
# COMPACT_ATOMS: atom_id res chain seq x y z
N MET A 1 57.43 53.94 1.70
CA MET A 1 58.44 54.20 0.64
C MET A 1 59.34 52.97 0.60
N ARG A 2 59.57 52.23 -0.49
CA ARG A 2 59.26 52.34 -1.92
C ARG A 2 59.18 50.91 -2.47
N CYS A 3 58.21 50.67 -3.34
CA CYS A 3 58.19 49.54 -4.26
C CYS A 3 59.39 49.60 -5.22
N LEU A 4 59.87 48.45 -5.69
CA LEU A 4 60.30 48.24 -7.08
C LEU A 4 60.56 46.73 -7.31
N LYS A 5 59.71 46.11 -8.14
CA LYS A 5 60.14 45.03 -9.05
C LYS A 5 60.65 45.70 -10.34
N PRO A 6 61.50 45.03 -11.13
CA PRO A 6 60.92 44.31 -12.27
C PRO A 6 61.60 42.97 -12.61
N PHE A 7 60.88 42.24 -13.46
CA PHE A 7 61.16 41.00 -14.17
C PHE A 7 62.54 40.92 -14.85
N SER A 8 63.11 39.70 -14.87
CA SER A 8 63.73 39.13 -16.07
C SER A 8 63.59 37.60 -16.06
N VAL A 9 63.01 37.09 -17.14
CA VAL A 9 62.73 35.68 -17.45
C VAL A 9 64.00 35.00 -17.98
N SER A 10 64.00 33.67 -17.91
CA SER A 10 64.83 32.67 -18.60
C SER A 10 66.16 32.27 -17.96
N LEU A 11 66.19 31.08 -17.33
CA LEU A 11 66.76 29.89 -17.98
C LEU A 11 66.28 28.60 -17.27
N LEU A 12 66.05 27.58 -18.08
CA LEU A 12 65.59 26.24 -17.71
C LEU A 12 66.41 25.62 -16.57
N CYS A 13 65.74 25.14 -15.54
CA CYS A 13 66.20 24.00 -14.75
C CYS A 13 65.06 22.98 -14.70
N ALA A 14 64.99 22.16 -15.75
CA ALA A 14 64.28 20.90 -15.68
C ALA A 14 65.06 19.96 -14.75
N LEU A 15 64.30 19.09 -14.08
CA LEU A 15 64.68 17.87 -13.37
C LEU A 15 64.66 17.94 -11.83
N CYS A 16 63.98 16.92 -11.30
CA CYS A 16 63.89 16.48 -9.91
C CYS A 16 62.86 17.17 -9.01
N ALA A 17 61.62 17.31 -9.48
CA ALA A 17 60.49 17.01 -8.61
C ALA A 17 60.43 15.48 -8.46
N GLY A 18 61.09 14.96 -7.42
CA GLY A 18 60.94 13.58 -7.02
C GLY A 18 59.46 13.31 -6.74
N SER A 19 58.81 12.64 -7.69
CA SER A 19 57.60 11.88 -7.39
C SER A 19 58.00 10.91 -6.30
N ALA A 20 57.55 11.18 -5.07
CA ALA A 20 57.43 10.12 -4.08
C ALA A 20 56.45 9.12 -4.70
N LEU A 21 56.97 8.12 -5.41
CA LEU A 21 56.21 6.92 -5.74
C LEU A 21 55.82 6.33 -4.39
N ALA A 22 54.60 6.64 -3.95
CA ALA A 22 53.96 5.90 -2.89
C ALA A 22 54.10 4.42 -3.24
N ALA A 23 54.62 3.62 -2.30
CA ALA A 23 54.77 2.19 -2.50
C ALA A 23 53.46 1.62 -3.06
N PRO A 24 53.51 0.67 -4.02
CA PRO A 24 52.30 0.09 -4.60
C PRO A 24 51.39 -0.40 -3.47
N GLU A 25 50.18 0.15 -3.42
CA GLU A 25 49.20 -0.16 -2.39
C GLU A 25 48.93 -1.67 -2.41
N THR A 26 49.23 -2.35 -1.30
CA THR A 26 48.99 -3.79 -1.20
C THR A 26 47.49 -4.03 -1.05
N MET A 27 46.99 -5.17 -1.56
CA MET A 27 45.58 -5.54 -1.41
C MET A 27 45.10 -5.46 0.04
N THR A 28 45.91 -5.97 0.97
CA THR A 28 45.59 -5.96 2.41
C THR A 28 45.49 -4.54 2.95
N ALA A 29 46.43 -3.65 2.62
CA ALA A 29 46.37 -2.25 3.06
C ALA A 29 45.13 -1.52 2.50
N CYS A 30 44.80 -1.77 1.23
CA CYS A 30 43.60 -1.21 0.60
C CYS A 30 42.31 -1.65 1.31
N LEU A 31 42.18 -2.96 1.59
CA LEU A 31 41.02 -3.51 2.29
C LEU A 31 40.87 -2.95 3.70
N GLU A 32 41.95 -2.86 4.46
CA GLU A 32 41.91 -2.30 5.81
C GLU A 32 41.56 -0.80 5.80
N GLN A 33 42.08 -0.04 4.84
CA GLN A 33 41.70 1.36 4.66
C GLN A 33 40.20 1.51 4.34
N GLY A 34 39.68 0.68 3.43
CA GLY A 34 38.28 0.71 3.05
C GLY A 34 37.35 0.30 4.20
N LYS A 35 37.69 -0.76 4.95
CA LYS A 35 36.95 -1.20 6.13
C LYS A 35 36.93 -0.13 7.22
N LYS A 36 38.06 0.56 7.45
CA LYS A 36 38.14 1.66 8.40
C LYS A 36 37.22 2.81 8.00
N ALA A 37 37.28 3.27 6.75
CA ALA A 37 36.39 4.31 6.24
C ALA A 37 34.91 3.89 6.36
N TYR A 38 34.60 2.62 6.13
CA TYR A 38 33.25 2.08 6.28
C TYR A 38 32.79 2.10 7.75
N ALA A 39 33.65 1.69 8.69
CA ALA A 39 33.39 1.74 10.13
C ALA A 39 33.22 3.18 10.63
N ASP A 40 33.97 4.13 10.08
CA ASP A 40 33.87 5.57 10.33
C ASP A 40 32.61 6.20 9.68
N LYS A 41 31.72 5.39 9.09
CA LYS A 41 30.49 5.78 8.39
C LYS A 41 30.72 6.65 7.14
N GLN A 42 31.96 6.70 6.64
CA GLN A 42 32.33 7.38 5.41
C GLN A 42 32.08 6.46 4.20
N VAL A 43 30.84 6.02 4.02
CA VAL A 43 30.49 4.92 3.10
C VAL A 43 30.83 5.24 1.65
N SER A 44 30.65 6.49 1.20
CA SER A 44 31.01 6.90 -0.16
C SER A 44 32.52 6.80 -0.41
N GLN A 45 33.33 7.23 0.56
CA GLN A 45 34.79 7.10 0.51
C GLN A 45 35.21 5.63 0.56
N ALA A 46 34.57 4.83 1.43
CA ALA A 46 34.82 3.40 1.51
C ALA A 46 34.55 2.70 0.17
N LYS A 47 33.44 3.03 -0.50
CA LYS A 47 33.13 2.54 -1.85
C LYS A 47 34.24 2.89 -2.84
N ASP A 48 34.71 4.14 -2.88
CA ASP A 48 35.79 4.55 -3.79
C ASP A 48 37.10 3.82 -3.49
N ILE A 49 37.41 3.58 -2.21
CA ILE A 49 38.56 2.74 -1.79
C ILE A 49 38.38 1.30 -2.26
N PHE A 50 37.22 0.67 -2.03
CA PHE A 50 36.97 -0.70 -2.46
C PHE A 50 37.00 -0.87 -3.98
N VAL A 51 36.58 0.15 -4.75
CA VAL A 51 36.78 0.17 -6.21
C VAL A 51 38.27 0.10 -6.57
N ARG A 52 39.15 0.80 -5.84
CA ARG A 52 40.61 0.68 -6.02
C ARG A 52 41.09 -0.72 -5.66
N CYS A 53 40.59 -1.32 -4.58
CA CYS A 53 40.97 -2.68 -4.19
C CYS A 53 40.60 -3.72 -5.26
N VAL A 54 39.39 -3.61 -5.82
CA VAL A 54 38.94 -4.47 -6.93
C VAL A 54 39.81 -4.28 -8.19
N LYS A 55 40.35 -3.09 -8.45
CA LYS A 55 41.31 -2.88 -9.56
C LYS A 55 42.65 -3.58 -9.33
N ILE A 56 43.11 -3.67 -8.08
CA ILE A 56 44.36 -4.35 -7.72
C ILE A 56 44.23 -5.87 -7.94
N ASN A 57 43.13 -6.48 -7.50
CA ASN A 57 42.80 -7.87 -7.80
C ASN A 57 41.29 -8.05 -8.02
N PRO A 58 40.84 -8.16 -9.27
CA PRO A 58 39.41 -8.35 -9.57
C PRO A 58 38.82 -9.67 -9.07
N ALA A 59 39.65 -10.67 -8.79
CA ALA A 59 39.24 -11.99 -8.31
C ALA A 59 39.21 -12.11 -6.77
N ASP A 60 39.61 -11.06 -6.04
CA ASP A 60 39.55 -11.07 -4.58
C ASP A 60 38.10 -11.01 -4.09
N GLU A 61 37.65 -12.11 -3.46
CA GLU A 61 36.28 -12.24 -2.96
C GLU A 61 35.95 -11.15 -1.94
N GLN A 62 36.89 -10.83 -1.05
CA GLN A 62 36.66 -9.87 0.05
C GLN A 62 36.53 -8.44 -0.46
N ALA A 63 37.34 -8.03 -1.44
CA ALA A 63 37.24 -6.72 -2.08
C ALA A 63 35.91 -6.53 -2.79
N GLN A 64 35.47 -7.53 -3.56
CA GLN A 64 34.18 -7.48 -4.25
C GLN A 64 33.00 -7.44 -3.27
N LEU A 65 33.03 -8.26 -2.21
CA LEU A 65 31.99 -8.26 -1.18
C LEU A 65 31.94 -6.96 -0.38
N SER A 66 33.11 -6.38 -0.07
CA SER A 66 33.19 -5.11 0.65
C SER A 66 32.67 -3.96 -0.21
N LEU A 67 32.99 -3.95 -1.51
CA LEU A 67 32.40 -3.02 -2.47
C LEU A 67 30.88 -3.19 -2.53
N ALA A 68 30.39 -4.42 -2.66
CA ALA A 68 28.97 -4.72 -2.73
C ALA A 68 28.21 -4.26 -1.47
N GLY A 69 28.77 -4.49 -0.27
CA GLY A 69 28.21 -4.02 0.99
C GLY A 69 28.17 -2.49 1.10
N ALA A 70 29.20 -1.79 0.60
CA ALA A 70 29.21 -0.34 0.52
C ALA A 70 28.13 0.19 -0.44
N LEU A 71 27.96 -0.45 -1.59
CA LEU A 71 26.92 -0.09 -2.57
C LEU A 71 25.51 -0.31 -2.00
N LEU A 72 25.27 -1.43 -1.30
CA LEU A 72 24.01 -1.67 -0.60
C LEU A 72 23.67 -0.59 0.42
N THR A 73 24.66 -0.14 1.18
CA THR A 73 24.47 0.90 2.21
C THR A 73 24.17 2.27 1.60
N LEU A 74 24.63 2.49 0.36
CA LEU A 74 24.29 3.67 -0.45
C LEU A 74 22.99 3.50 -1.24
N ASP A 75 22.26 2.39 -1.04
CA ASP A 75 21.06 2.00 -1.77
C ASP A 75 21.24 1.85 -3.30
N ASP A 76 22.49 1.67 -3.75
CA ASP A 76 22.82 1.32 -5.14
C ASP A 76 22.67 -0.20 -5.33
N LEU A 77 21.42 -0.64 -5.51
CA LEU A 77 21.08 -2.06 -5.66
C LEU A 77 21.69 -2.68 -6.92
N ASP A 78 21.75 -1.93 -8.02
CA ASP A 78 22.30 -2.42 -9.29
C ASP A 78 23.82 -2.61 -9.20
N GLY A 79 24.52 -1.64 -8.60
CA GLY A 79 25.95 -1.75 -8.34
C GLY A 79 26.26 -2.90 -7.38
N ALA A 80 25.49 -3.02 -6.30
CA ALA A 80 25.66 -4.09 -5.32
C ALA A 80 25.48 -5.48 -5.94
N GLU A 81 24.40 -5.67 -6.70
CA GLU A 81 24.12 -6.94 -7.38
C GLU A 81 25.24 -7.33 -8.35
N LYS A 82 25.75 -6.37 -9.13
CA LYS A 82 26.88 -6.60 -10.04
C LYS A 82 28.12 -7.06 -9.27
N ALA A 83 28.44 -6.40 -8.16
CA ALA A 83 29.60 -6.74 -7.34
C ALA A 83 29.45 -8.11 -6.65
N PHE A 84 28.28 -8.41 -6.07
CA PHE A 84 27.99 -9.73 -5.49
C PHE A 84 28.02 -10.84 -6.54
N SER A 85 27.44 -10.61 -7.72
CA SER A 85 27.45 -11.58 -8.82
C SER A 85 28.86 -11.82 -9.36
N ALA A 86 29.67 -10.76 -9.46
CA ALA A 86 31.08 -10.86 -9.82
C ALA A 86 31.85 -11.72 -8.81
N ALA A 87 31.68 -11.45 -7.51
CA ALA A 87 32.26 -12.24 -6.44
C ALA A 87 31.83 -13.72 -6.54
N LEU A 88 30.53 -13.96 -6.66
CA LEU A 88 29.94 -15.30 -6.75
C LEU A 88 30.49 -16.10 -7.94
N SER A 89 30.69 -15.46 -9.09
CA SER A 89 31.22 -16.12 -10.30
C SER A 89 32.67 -16.64 -10.15
N LYS A 90 33.41 -16.11 -9.18
CA LYS A 90 34.80 -16.48 -8.88
C LYS A 90 34.94 -17.36 -7.63
N MET A 91 33.88 -17.43 -6.82
CA MET A 91 33.88 -18.23 -5.59
C MET A 91 33.96 -19.72 -5.86
N LYS A 92 34.82 -20.39 -5.09
CA LYS A 92 34.82 -21.85 -5.01
C LYS A 92 33.64 -22.31 -4.14
N ARG A 93 33.19 -23.55 -4.35
CA ARG A 93 32.16 -24.19 -3.49
C ARG A 93 32.54 -24.23 -2.00
N THR A 94 33.83 -24.21 -1.70
CA THR A 94 34.38 -24.19 -0.34
C THR A 94 34.56 -22.79 0.23
N SER A 95 34.18 -21.72 -0.50
CA SER A 95 34.32 -20.36 0.01
C SER A 95 33.42 -20.17 1.25
N PRO A 96 33.96 -19.63 2.36
CA PRO A 96 33.16 -19.36 3.56
C PRO A 96 32.10 -18.27 3.33
N TYR A 97 32.25 -17.46 2.27
CA TYR A 97 31.34 -16.38 1.95
C TYR A 97 30.23 -16.79 0.97
N LEU A 98 30.21 -18.03 0.49
CA LEU A 98 29.29 -18.44 -0.57
C LEU A 98 27.83 -18.37 -0.12
N SER A 99 27.51 -18.87 1.07
CA SER A 99 26.17 -18.75 1.67
C SER A 99 25.79 -17.27 1.89
N TYR A 100 26.70 -16.49 2.48
CA TYR A 100 26.48 -15.05 2.70
C TYR A 100 26.16 -14.32 1.40
N THR A 101 26.90 -14.59 0.33
CA THR A 101 26.73 -13.95 -0.99
C THR A 101 25.36 -14.27 -1.59
N TYR A 102 24.92 -15.52 -1.54
CA TYR A 102 23.56 -15.89 -1.94
C TYR A 102 22.50 -15.19 -1.11
N SER A 103 22.71 -15.05 0.22
CA SER A 103 21.78 -14.33 1.09
C SER A 103 21.66 -12.85 0.73
N MET A 104 22.77 -12.17 0.41
CA MET A 104 22.76 -10.75 0.03
C MET A 104 22.10 -10.51 -1.33
N LEU A 105 22.33 -11.40 -2.31
CA LEU A 105 21.58 -11.35 -3.56
C LEU A 105 20.08 -11.58 -3.32
N GLY A 106 19.73 -12.47 -2.40
CA GLY A 106 18.35 -12.68 -1.96
C GLY A 106 17.72 -11.41 -1.35
N ASP A 107 18.46 -10.68 -0.51
CA ASP A 107 18.02 -9.41 0.07
C ASP A 107 17.78 -8.33 -1.00
N ILE A 108 18.64 -8.27 -2.03
CA ILE A 108 18.45 -7.37 -3.18
C ILE A 108 17.18 -7.72 -3.95
N ALA A 109 16.99 -8.99 -4.28
CA ALA A 109 15.79 -9.46 -4.97
C ALA A 109 14.52 -9.19 -4.14
N LEU A 110 14.60 -9.37 -2.81
CA LEU A 110 13.49 -9.07 -1.89
C LEU A 110 13.16 -7.56 -1.87
N LYS A 111 14.17 -6.68 -1.80
CA LYS A 111 13.99 -5.22 -1.90
C LYS A 111 13.31 -4.81 -3.21
N ARG A 112 13.62 -5.50 -4.31
CA ARG A 112 12.97 -5.33 -5.62
C ARG A 112 11.62 -6.04 -5.76
N ARG A 113 11.11 -6.67 -4.69
CA ARG A 113 9.86 -7.45 -4.66
C ARG A 113 9.85 -8.66 -5.61
N GLN A 114 11.04 -9.16 -5.98
CA GLN A 114 11.23 -10.35 -6.80
C GLN A 114 11.20 -11.61 -5.92
N ASN A 115 10.05 -11.86 -5.27
CA ASN A 115 9.93 -12.86 -4.20
C ASN A 115 10.35 -14.29 -4.63
N LYS A 116 10.05 -14.70 -5.86
CA LYS A 116 10.42 -16.04 -6.37
C LYS A 116 11.94 -16.21 -6.47
N GLU A 117 12.62 -15.19 -6.97
CA GLU A 117 14.07 -15.18 -7.11
C GLU A 117 14.75 -15.12 -5.74
N ALA A 118 14.26 -14.25 -4.85
CA ALA A 118 14.73 -14.17 -3.47
C ALA A 118 14.63 -15.52 -2.74
N LEU A 119 13.50 -16.23 -2.86
CA LEU A 119 13.34 -17.57 -2.28
C LEU A 119 14.36 -18.58 -2.82
N ALA A 120 14.64 -18.55 -4.13
CA ALA A 120 15.63 -19.43 -4.74
C ALA A 120 17.05 -19.13 -4.24
N LEU A 121 17.40 -17.86 -4.11
CA LEU A 121 18.70 -17.40 -3.59
C LEU A 121 18.87 -17.75 -2.11
N TYR A 122 17.87 -17.49 -1.27
CA TYR A 122 17.88 -17.94 0.13
C TYR A 122 17.91 -19.46 0.24
N GLY A 123 17.24 -20.18 -0.67
CA GLY A 123 17.33 -21.64 -0.77
C GLY A 123 18.77 -22.12 -0.95
N LYS A 124 19.47 -21.60 -1.96
CA LYS A 124 20.90 -21.91 -2.20
C LYS A 124 21.79 -21.54 -1.01
N SER A 125 21.52 -20.40 -0.37
CA SER A 125 22.24 -19.99 0.84
C SER A 125 22.10 -21.01 1.97
N LEU A 126 20.87 -21.51 2.20
CA LEU A 126 20.57 -22.47 3.28
C LEU A 126 21.00 -23.90 2.98
N GLU A 127 21.08 -24.29 1.70
CA GLU A 127 21.71 -25.56 1.28
C GLU A 127 23.20 -25.60 1.66
N ILE A 128 23.87 -24.45 1.66
CA ILE A 128 25.30 -24.32 1.98
C ILE A 128 25.50 -24.12 3.48
N ASN A 129 24.66 -23.30 4.11
CA ASN A 129 24.66 -23.09 5.55
C ASN A 129 23.22 -22.95 6.05
N ALA A 130 22.69 -24.02 6.65
CA ALA A 130 21.34 -24.06 7.20
C ALA A 130 21.12 -23.06 8.35
N ALA A 131 22.20 -22.56 8.97
CA ALA A 131 22.16 -21.57 10.04
C ALA A 131 22.32 -20.12 9.54
N ASN A 132 22.25 -19.86 8.22
CA ASN A 132 22.34 -18.48 7.72
C ASN A 132 21.10 -17.66 8.14
N VAL A 133 21.26 -16.82 9.16
CA VAL A 133 20.18 -16.04 9.78
C VAL A 133 19.48 -15.13 8.78
N ASN A 134 20.23 -14.43 7.93
CA ASN A 134 19.64 -13.53 6.91
C ASN A 134 18.71 -14.28 5.97
N SER A 135 19.07 -15.50 5.58
CA SER A 135 18.25 -16.32 4.68
C SER A 135 17.05 -16.93 5.38
N LEU A 136 17.18 -17.32 6.65
CA LEU A 136 16.05 -17.76 7.48
C LEU A 136 15.04 -16.61 7.65
N VAL A 137 15.49 -15.42 8.06
CA VAL A 137 14.65 -14.24 8.20
C VAL A 137 14.03 -13.84 6.86
N GLY A 138 14.83 -13.80 5.78
CA GLY A 138 14.38 -13.44 4.44
C GLY A 138 13.28 -14.36 3.91
N LYS A 139 13.41 -15.68 4.09
CA LYS A 139 12.33 -16.64 3.79
C LYS A 139 11.09 -16.40 4.66
N GLY A 140 11.27 -16.19 5.96
CA GLY A 140 10.16 -15.87 6.87
C GLY A 140 9.37 -14.63 6.41
N VAL A 141 10.07 -13.57 5.99
CA VAL A 141 9.43 -12.33 5.49
C VAL A 141 8.62 -12.58 4.22
N ILE A 142 9.11 -13.40 3.31
CA ILE A 142 8.40 -13.73 2.07
C ILE A 142 7.15 -14.56 2.36
N LEU A 143 7.24 -15.56 3.25
CA LEU A 143 6.10 -16.39 3.64
C LEU A 143 5.04 -15.56 4.38
N GLU A 144 5.46 -14.66 5.27
CA GLU A 144 4.57 -13.71 5.94
C GLU A 144 3.78 -12.86 4.92
N TYR A 145 4.47 -12.35 3.88
CA TYR A 145 3.83 -11.61 2.80
C TYR A 145 2.88 -12.45 1.95
N GLN A 146 3.18 -13.75 1.78
CA GLN A 146 2.33 -14.71 1.08
C GLN A 146 1.14 -15.19 1.93
N GLY A 147 1.08 -14.82 3.22
CA GLY A 147 0.03 -15.21 4.15
C GLY A 147 0.29 -16.51 4.90
N ASP A 148 1.41 -17.20 4.64
CA ASP A 148 1.83 -18.38 5.40
C ASP A 148 2.54 -17.94 6.69
N LYS A 149 1.73 -17.53 7.66
CA LYS A 149 2.21 -17.02 8.96
C LYS A 149 2.81 -18.12 9.84
N LEU A 150 2.32 -19.36 9.73
CA LEU A 150 2.88 -20.49 10.47
C LEU A 150 4.28 -20.83 9.95
N GLY A 151 4.43 -21.02 8.63
CA GLY A 151 5.74 -21.24 8.02
C GLY A 151 6.71 -20.09 8.30
N ALA A 152 6.24 -18.83 8.25
CA ALA A 152 7.06 -17.68 8.62
C ALA A 152 7.57 -17.75 10.07
N SER A 153 6.71 -18.15 11.00
CA SER A 153 7.05 -18.28 12.42
C SER A 153 8.13 -19.34 12.66
N ASP A 154 8.09 -20.46 11.93
CA ASP A 154 9.11 -21.51 12.02
C ASP A 154 10.49 -21.02 11.58
N PHE A 155 10.55 -20.24 10.50
CA PHE A 155 11.80 -19.62 10.04
C PHE A 155 12.33 -18.58 11.03
N TYR A 156 11.47 -17.73 11.61
CA TYR A 156 11.91 -16.77 12.63
C TYR A 156 12.38 -17.46 13.91
N ARG A 157 11.73 -18.56 14.34
CA ARG A 157 12.20 -19.37 15.46
C ARG A 157 13.56 -20.00 15.18
N SER A 158 13.75 -20.53 13.98
CA SER A 158 15.05 -21.08 13.54
C SER A 158 16.14 -20.02 13.53
N ALA A 159 15.83 -18.81 13.06
CA ALA A 159 16.75 -17.67 13.10
C ALA A 159 17.13 -17.30 14.54
N LEU A 160 16.16 -17.26 15.47
CA LEU A 160 16.41 -16.95 16.88
C LEU A 160 17.12 -18.07 17.66
N ALA A 161 17.06 -19.31 17.18
CA ALA A 161 17.86 -20.40 17.73
C ALA A 161 19.35 -20.23 17.40
N VAL A 162 19.68 -19.61 16.26
CA VAL A 162 21.06 -19.32 15.85
C VAL A 162 21.55 -17.99 16.44
N GLU A 163 20.74 -16.93 16.31
CA GLU A 163 21.04 -15.60 16.83
C GLU A 163 19.89 -15.14 17.75
N PRO A 164 19.94 -15.48 19.05
CA PRO A 164 18.90 -15.11 20.01
C PRO A 164 18.66 -13.60 20.06
N LEU A 165 19.68 -12.80 19.79
CA LEU A 165 19.64 -11.34 19.86
C LEU A 165 19.09 -10.66 18.59
N ASN A 166 18.66 -11.44 17.57
CA ASN A 166 18.17 -10.88 16.31
C ASN A 166 16.83 -10.14 16.49
N LEU A 167 16.90 -8.80 16.54
CA LEU A 167 15.73 -7.94 16.76
C LEU A 167 14.69 -8.04 15.64
N VAL A 168 15.12 -8.28 14.40
CA VAL A 168 14.22 -8.34 13.23
C VAL A 168 13.36 -9.59 13.32
N ALA A 169 13.99 -10.76 13.49
CA ALA A 169 13.29 -12.03 13.65
C ALA A 169 12.35 -11.99 14.85
N ARG A 170 12.81 -11.46 15.99
CA ARG A 170 12.01 -11.41 17.21
C ARG A 170 10.79 -10.51 17.10
N LYS A 171 10.93 -9.28 16.58
CA LYS A 171 9.79 -8.37 16.39
C LYS A 171 8.75 -8.96 15.46
N ARG A 172 9.18 -9.62 14.38
CA ARG A 172 8.27 -10.28 13.44
C ARG A 172 7.59 -11.49 14.07
N LEU A 173 8.33 -12.33 14.81
CA LEU A 173 7.74 -13.46 15.52
C LEU A 173 6.70 -13.00 16.55
N VAL A 174 7.00 -11.97 17.34
CA VAL A 174 6.04 -11.38 18.30
C VAL A 174 4.73 -10.96 17.62
N ASN A 175 4.80 -10.43 16.39
CA ASN A 175 3.60 -10.04 15.66
C ASN A 175 2.74 -11.24 15.20
N LEU A 176 3.33 -12.44 15.15
CA LEU A 176 2.67 -13.68 14.73
C LEU A 176 2.24 -14.56 15.91
N GLU A 177 2.43 -14.12 17.16
CA GLU A 177 2.06 -14.88 18.37
C GLU A 177 0.63 -15.46 18.34
N PRO A 178 -0.41 -14.73 17.88
CA PRO A 178 -1.77 -15.30 17.79
C PRO A 178 -1.92 -16.50 16.85
N GLU A 179 -0.98 -16.69 15.92
CA GLU A 179 -1.06 -17.68 14.85
C GLU A 179 -0.37 -18.99 15.24
N TYR A 180 0.84 -18.91 15.82
CA TYR A 180 1.65 -20.10 16.12
C TYR A 180 1.61 -20.54 17.59
N MET A 181 1.22 -19.69 18.54
CA MET A 181 1.19 -20.07 19.95
C MET A 181 0.13 -21.14 20.22
N THR A 182 0.51 -22.09 21.06
CA THR A 182 -0.39 -23.11 21.60
C THR A 182 -1.43 -22.49 22.54
N ASP A 183 -2.53 -23.20 22.82
CA ASP A 183 -3.56 -22.74 23.74
C ASP A 183 -3.00 -22.44 25.15
N ALA A 184 -2.06 -23.26 25.61
CA ALA A 184 -1.39 -23.08 26.90
C ALA A 184 -0.56 -21.80 26.94
N GLU A 185 0.20 -21.50 25.87
CA GLU A 185 1.01 -20.29 25.76
C GLU A 185 0.14 -19.02 25.69
N ILE A 186 -0.92 -19.04 24.89
CA ILE A 186 -1.88 -17.92 24.80
C ILE A 186 -2.51 -17.67 26.18
N LEU A 187 -2.94 -18.73 26.87
CA LEU A 187 -3.54 -18.61 28.19
C LEU A 187 -2.55 -18.05 29.21
N ALA A 188 -1.29 -18.48 29.19
CA ALA A 188 -0.25 -17.93 30.05
C ALA A 188 -0.02 -16.44 29.78
N ALA A 189 0.04 -16.05 28.50
CA ALA A 189 0.21 -14.66 28.09
C ALA A 189 -1.00 -13.79 28.50
N LEU A 190 -2.22 -14.30 28.39
CA LEU A 190 -3.42 -13.61 28.88
C LEU A 190 -3.41 -13.43 30.41
N LYS A 191 -2.92 -14.42 31.17
CA LYS A 191 -2.75 -14.30 32.62
C LYS A 191 -1.75 -13.21 32.99
N GLN A 192 -0.62 -13.12 32.28
CA GLN A 192 0.38 -12.05 32.47
C GLN A 192 -0.20 -10.66 32.18
N ARG A 193 -1.22 -10.57 31.32
CA ARG A 193 -1.92 -9.33 30.95
C ARG A 193 -3.10 -9.01 31.87
N TYR A 194 -3.33 -9.82 32.92
CA TYR A 194 -4.52 -9.75 33.78
C TYR A 194 -5.84 -9.80 32.98
N ALA A 195 -5.82 -10.45 31.82
CA ALA A 195 -6.96 -10.52 30.90
C ALA A 195 -7.86 -11.73 31.15
N VAL A 196 -7.37 -12.71 31.91
CA VAL A 196 -8.12 -13.87 32.39
C VAL A 196 -7.76 -14.11 33.85
N LYS A 197 -8.68 -14.71 34.61
CA LYS A 197 -8.42 -15.04 36.00
C LYS A 197 -7.38 -16.19 36.11
N PRO A 198 -6.58 -16.26 37.19
CA PRO A 198 -5.56 -17.30 37.35
C PRO A 198 -6.09 -18.73 37.30
N GLU A 199 -7.34 -18.96 37.72
CA GLU A 199 -7.97 -20.28 37.85
C GLU A 199 -8.43 -20.86 36.51
N VAL A 200 -8.51 -20.05 35.44
CA VAL A 200 -8.87 -20.52 34.10
C VAL A 200 -7.82 -21.50 33.60
N LYS A 201 -8.25 -22.72 33.25
CA LYS A 201 -7.37 -23.80 32.77
C LYS A 201 -7.44 -24.03 31.25
N GLU A 202 -8.55 -23.65 30.64
CA GLU A 202 -8.81 -23.90 29.21
C GLU A 202 -9.01 -22.58 28.47
N LEU A 203 -8.54 -22.54 27.22
CA LEU A 203 -8.68 -21.38 26.34
C LEU A 203 -10.05 -21.45 25.64
N SER A 204 -10.83 -20.37 25.71
CA SER A 204 -12.09 -20.24 24.95
C SER A 204 -11.85 -19.49 23.64
N SER A 205 -12.82 -19.54 22.74
CA SER A 205 -12.81 -18.74 21.50
C SER A 205 -12.76 -17.24 21.79
N GLU A 206 -13.45 -16.76 22.84
CA GLU A 206 -13.42 -15.36 23.27
C GLU A 206 -12.03 -14.97 23.81
N HIS A 207 -11.38 -15.85 24.58
CA HIS A 207 -10.00 -15.62 25.04
C HIS A 207 -9.03 -15.47 23.86
N ARG A 208 -9.15 -16.35 22.85
CA ARG A 208 -8.32 -16.28 21.64
C ARG A 208 -8.58 -15.00 20.83
N ALA A 209 -9.85 -14.60 20.66
CA ALA A 209 -10.22 -13.37 19.98
C ALA A 209 -9.72 -12.12 20.73
N LEU A 210 -9.79 -12.11 22.07
CA LEU A 210 -9.27 -11.04 22.91
C LEU A 210 -7.75 -10.93 22.78
N PHE A 211 -7.03 -12.05 22.85
CA PHE A 211 -5.57 -12.08 22.68
C PHE A 211 -5.13 -11.48 21.34
N ALA A 212 -5.78 -11.89 20.25
CA ALA A 212 -5.51 -11.37 18.92
C ALA A 212 -5.81 -9.87 18.81
N SER A 213 -6.90 -9.40 19.43
CA SER A 213 -7.29 -7.99 19.42
C SER A 213 -6.32 -7.10 20.19
N ILE A 214 -5.83 -7.58 21.34
CA ILE A 214 -4.80 -6.89 22.13
C ILE A 214 -3.50 -6.79 21.31
N HIS A 215 -3.03 -7.89 20.71
CA HIS A 215 -1.81 -7.89 19.88
C HIS A 215 -1.93 -6.92 18.70
N LYS A 216 -3.08 -6.90 18.05
CA LYS A 216 -3.35 -5.97 16.95
C LYS A 216 -3.31 -4.51 17.40
N ALA A 217 -3.80 -4.19 18.60
CA ALA A 217 -3.71 -2.86 19.17
C ALA A 217 -2.25 -2.46 19.49
N GLU A 218 -1.43 -3.39 19.99
CA GLU A 218 0.00 -3.18 20.21
C GLU A 218 0.75 -2.90 18.90
N GLN A 219 0.49 -3.69 17.86
CA GLN A 219 1.05 -3.51 16.52
C GLN A 219 0.67 -2.15 15.91
N ARG A 220 -0.53 -1.65 16.22
CA ARG A 220 -1.01 -0.32 15.85
C ARG A 220 -0.46 0.81 16.73
N ARG A 221 0.62 0.55 17.48
CA ARG A 221 1.29 1.50 18.38
C ARG A 221 0.37 2.01 19.51
N GLY A 222 -0.52 1.16 20.00
CA GLY A 222 -1.46 1.50 21.07
C GLY A 222 -0.77 1.90 22.38
N ILE A 223 0.38 1.29 22.70
CA ILE A 223 1.18 1.64 23.87
C ILE A 223 1.74 3.06 23.75
N ASP A 224 2.30 3.42 22.59
CA ASP A 224 2.81 4.77 22.33
C ASP A 224 1.70 5.81 22.43
N TYR A 225 0.50 5.49 21.95
CA TYR A 225 -0.67 6.35 22.11
C TYR A 225 -0.99 6.61 23.59
N LEU A 226 -1.01 5.59 24.44
CA LEU A 226 -1.24 5.76 25.88
C LEU A 226 -0.13 6.61 26.53
N LYS A 227 1.14 6.36 26.19
CA LYS A 227 2.27 7.14 26.70
C LYS A 227 2.21 8.62 26.30
N ASN A 228 1.73 8.91 25.09
CA ASN A 228 1.56 10.29 24.64
C ASN A 228 0.37 10.99 25.31
N LYS A 229 -0.70 10.24 25.62
CA LYS A 229 -1.92 10.78 26.24
C LYS A 229 -1.78 10.99 27.75
N TYR A 230 -0.99 10.15 28.41
CA TYR A 230 -0.78 10.16 29.84
C TYR A 230 0.67 10.53 30.17
N PRO A 231 0.93 11.69 30.81
CA PRO A 231 2.28 12.07 31.26
C PRO A 231 2.92 11.00 32.16
N LYS A 232 2.09 10.29 32.93
CA LYS A 232 2.45 9.08 33.65
C LYS A 232 1.36 8.04 33.41
N VAL A 233 1.67 7.00 32.64
CA VAL A 233 0.72 5.93 32.34
C VAL A 233 0.38 5.16 33.62
N PRO A 234 -0.91 4.89 33.91
CA PRO A 234 -1.31 4.04 35.03
C PRO A 234 -0.61 2.67 34.98
N ALA A 235 -0.11 2.21 36.13
CA ALA A 235 0.71 1.00 36.22
C ALA A 235 -0.07 -0.26 35.79
N GLU A 236 -1.38 -0.24 35.95
CA GLU A 236 -2.29 -1.29 35.56
C GLU A 236 -2.53 -1.39 34.05
N PHE A 237 -2.11 -0.41 33.23
CA PHE A 237 -2.35 -0.42 31.78
C PHE A 237 -1.29 -1.20 31.00
N ILE A 238 -0.05 -1.20 31.48
CA ILE A 238 1.09 -1.77 30.78
C ILE A 238 1.86 -2.65 31.76
N VAL A 239 2.12 -3.89 31.37
CA VAL A 239 3.06 -4.77 32.05
C VAL A 239 4.32 -4.91 31.21
N THR A 240 5.45 -5.05 31.89
CA THR A 240 6.74 -5.25 31.24
C THR A 240 7.30 -6.61 31.61
N ILE A 241 7.56 -7.44 30.59
CA ILE A 241 8.18 -8.76 30.73
C ILE A 241 9.63 -8.72 30.29
N ASN A 242 10.39 -9.74 30.71
CA ASN A 242 11.83 -9.87 30.44
C ASN A 242 12.62 -8.62 30.86
N LYS A 243 12.23 -8.00 31.98
CA LYS A 243 12.90 -6.83 32.55
C LYS A 243 14.39 -7.11 32.71
N LYS A 244 15.23 -6.12 32.40
CA LYS A 244 16.70 -6.22 32.51
C LYS A 244 17.33 -7.27 31.58
N THR A 245 16.60 -7.71 30.56
CA THR A 245 17.19 -8.43 29.43
C THR A 245 17.30 -7.49 28.25
N GLU A 246 18.04 -7.89 27.20
CA GLU A 246 18.10 -7.14 25.94
C GLU A 246 16.75 -7.06 25.20
N PHE A 247 15.72 -7.71 25.75
CA PHE A 247 14.40 -7.86 25.16
C PHE A 247 13.27 -7.53 26.13
N GLU A 248 13.46 -6.46 26.88
CA GLU A 248 12.38 -5.85 27.63
C GLU A 248 11.20 -5.55 26.69
N ARG A 249 10.03 -6.13 27.00
CA ARG A 249 8.82 -5.97 26.19
C ARG A 249 7.70 -5.44 27.06
N GLU A 250 7.14 -4.33 26.61
CA GLU A 250 5.92 -3.77 27.15
C GLU A 250 4.70 -4.40 26.46
N MET A 251 3.67 -4.68 27.25
CA MET A 251 2.45 -5.33 26.81
C MET A 251 1.24 -4.64 27.45
N LEU A 252 0.18 -4.45 26.65
CA LEU A 252 -1.11 -3.99 27.15
C LEU A 252 -1.74 -5.05 28.05
N THR A 253 -2.19 -4.61 29.22
CA THR A 253 -3.14 -5.38 30.03
C THR A 253 -4.54 -5.26 29.47
N LEU A 254 -5.49 -6.02 30.02
CA LEU A 254 -6.92 -5.82 29.71
C LEU A 254 -7.37 -4.39 30.03
N ALA A 255 -6.98 -3.86 31.20
CA ALA A 255 -7.34 -2.49 31.60
C ALA A 255 -6.78 -1.44 30.62
N GLY A 256 -5.51 -1.58 30.23
CA GLY A 256 -4.87 -0.68 29.28
C GLY A 256 -5.49 -0.78 27.89
N TYR A 257 -5.80 -1.98 27.43
CA TYR A 257 -6.49 -2.21 26.16
C TYR A 257 -7.90 -1.59 26.13
N THR A 258 -8.71 -1.80 27.17
CA THR A 258 -10.05 -1.20 27.27
C THR A 258 -9.98 0.33 27.32
N ALA A 259 -9.05 0.89 28.12
CA ALA A 259 -8.84 2.33 28.17
C ALA A 259 -8.41 2.90 26.81
N LEU A 260 -7.48 2.24 26.13
CA LEU A 260 -7.02 2.59 24.79
C LEU A 260 -8.19 2.64 23.80
N GLN A 261 -9.02 1.60 23.74
CA GLN A 261 -10.17 1.57 22.82
C GLN A 261 -11.15 2.69 23.08
N LYS A 262 -11.47 2.96 24.35
CA LYS A 262 -12.37 4.05 24.74
C LYS A 262 -11.82 5.40 24.32
N HIS A 263 -10.53 5.65 24.57
CA HIS A 263 -9.91 6.92 24.20
C HIS A 263 -9.80 7.14 22.70
N ILE A 264 -9.46 6.10 21.94
CA ILE A 264 -9.46 6.18 20.48
C ILE A 264 -10.88 6.45 19.97
N GLY A 265 -11.89 5.77 20.51
CA GLY A 265 -13.30 6.00 20.17
C GLY A 265 -13.71 7.45 20.43
N GLN A 266 -13.36 8.00 21.59
CA GLN A 266 -13.61 9.41 21.94
C GLN A 266 -12.91 10.39 21.00
N ASP A 267 -11.62 10.17 20.72
CA ASP A 267 -10.85 11.04 19.82
C ASP A 267 -11.40 10.99 18.40
N ALA A 268 -11.88 9.82 17.95
CA ALA A 268 -12.51 9.64 16.65
C ALA A 268 -13.77 10.48 16.47
N LEU A 269 -14.57 10.68 17.52
CA LEU A 269 -15.74 11.58 17.46
C LEU A 269 -15.32 12.98 17.02
N GLY A 270 -14.30 13.54 17.68
CA GLY A 270 -13.78 14.88 17.36
C GLY A 270 -13.18 14.97 15.96
N VAL A 271 -12.52 13.90 15.50
CA VAL A 271 -11.98 13.83 14.13
C VAL A 271 -13.11 13.84 13.09
N PHE A 272 -14.14 13.03 13.26
CA PHE A 272 -15.26 13.00 12.32
C PHE A 272 -16.09 14.28 12.34
N GLN A 273 -16.28 14.90 13.50
CA GLN A 273 -16.94 16.21 13.59
C GLN A 273 -16.16 17.30 12.85
N ARG A 274 -14.83 17.34 12.99
CA ARG A 274 -13.97 18.27 12.21
C ARG A 274 -14.02 17.97 10.72
N ALA A 275 -14.24 16.71 10.33
CA ALA A 275 -14.48 16.31 8.95
C ALA A 275 -15.90 16.62 8.45
N GLY A 276 -16.71 17.35 9.22
CA GLY A 276 -18.05 17.82 8.82
C GLY A 276 -19.19 16.83 9.07
N VAL A 277 -18.95 15.75 9.83
CA VAL A 277 -19.99 14.76 10.16
C VAL A 277 -20.88 15.28 11.30
N PRO A 278 -22.21 15.35 11.11
CA PRO A 278 -23.13 15.69 12.21
C PRO A 278 -23.06 14.65 13.33
N ILE A 279 -23.08 15.09 14.59
CA ILE A 279 -22.92 14.19 15.75
C ILE A 279 -23.92 13.02 15.75
N LYS A 280 -25.16 13.26 15.30
CA LYS A 280 -26.23 12.25 15.18
C LYS A 280 -25.90 11.12 14.21
N ASP A 281 -25.02 11.37 13.24
CA ASP A 281 -24.68 10.44 12.17
C ASP A 281 -23.35 9.71 12.42
N VAL A 282 -22.52 10.17 13.37
CA VAL A 282 -21.17 9.65 13.63
C VAL A 282 -21.18 8.14 13.92
N PHE A 283 -22.08 7.68 14.80
CA PHE A 283 -22.17 6.27 15.17
C PHE A 283 -22.80 5.38 14.08
N SER A 284 -23.41 6.00 13.08
CA SER A 284 -24.01 5.33 11.91
C SER A 284 -23.12 5.39 10.67
N LEU A 285 -21.89 5.90 10.81
CA LEU A 285 -20.91 5.93 9.74
C LEU A 285 -20.57 4.51 9.28
N ARG A 286 -20.38 4.40 7.97
CA ARG A 286 -19.93 3.18 7.30
C ARG A 286 -18.65 3.47 6.53
N ASN A 287 -17.83 2.47 6.27
CA ASN A 287 -16.76 2.62 5.27
C ASN A 287 -17.33 2.48 3.84
N THR A 288 -16.46 2.59 2.84
CA THR A 288 -16.84 2.43 1.42
C THR A 288 -17.34 1.02 1.04
N LYS A 289 -17.18 0.03 1.93
CA LYS A 289 -17.73 -1.33 1.77
C LYS A 289 -19.05 -1.54 2.51
N GLY A 290 -19.51 -0.54 3.28
CA GLY A 290 -20.74 -0.61 4.07
C GLY A 290 -20.57 -1.14 5.48
N GLU A 291 -19.34 -1.44 5.91
CA GLU A 291 -19.04 -1.92 7.25
C GLU A 291 -19.16 -0.77 8.26
N LYS A 292 -19.77 -1.03 9.42
CA LYS A 292 -19.93 -0.02 10.48
C LYS A 292 -18.57 0.46 11.01
N VAL A 293 -18.44 1.76 11.24
CA VAL A 293 -17.22 2.38 11.80
C VAL A 293 -17.16 2.18 13.33
N PHE A 294 -18.30 2.31 14.00
CA PHE A 294 -18.39 2.14 15.45
C PHE A 294 -19.09 0.83 15.82
N LYS A 295 -18.67 0.25 16.94
CA LYS A 295 -19.39 -0.77 17.68
C LYS A 295 -20.47 -0.13 18.55
N GLU A 296 -21.34 -0.96 19.12
CA GLU A 296 -22.42 -0.51 20.02
C GLU A 296 -21.89 0.15 21.30
N ASP A 297 -20.71 -0.25 21.77
CA ASP A 297 -20.03 0.32 22.93
C ASP A 297 -19.26 1.63 22.63
N SER A 298 -19.50 2.25 21.46
CA SER A 298 -18.82 3.46 20.99
C SER A 298 -17.31 3.32 20.73
N THR A 299 -16.76 2.11 20.76
CA THR A 299 -15.38 1.85 20.29
C THR A 299 -15.37 1.64 18.78
N LEU A 300 -14.19 1.78 18.16
CA LEU A 300 -14.04 1.55 16.72
C LEU A 300 -14.05 0.05 16.39
N THR A 301 -14.68 -0.30 15.26
CA THR A 301 -14.44 -1.58 14.60
C THR A 301 -13.05 -1.57 13.93
N ASP A 302 -12.60 -2.70 13.40
CA ASP A 302 -11.36 -2.72 12.61
C ASP A 302 -11.44 -1.88 11.35
N ALA A 303 -12.57 -1.94 10.64
CA ALA A 303 -12.86 -1.06 9.51
C ALA A 303 -12.90 0.40 9.97
N GLY A 304 -13.51 0.66 11.12
CA GLY A 304 -13.60 1.99 11.72
C GLY A 304 -12.26 2.58 12.11
N PHE A 305 -11.34 1.77 12.63
CA PHE A 305 -9.97 2.22 12.93
C PHE A 305 -9.26 2.68 11.65
N THR A 306 -9.37 1.93 10.55
CA THR A 306 -8.82 2.33 9.25
C THR A 306 -9.42 3.65 8.77
N VAL A 307 -10.74 3.78 8.83
CA VAL A 307 -11.45 5.02 8.47
C VAL A 307 -10.98 6.20 9.34
N TYR A 308 -10.83 5.99 10.65
CA TYR A 308 -10.32 6.99 11.58
C TYR A 308 -8.89 7.43 11.23
N THR A 309 -7.99 6.50 10.92
CA THR A 309 -6.62 6.83 10.53
C THR A 309 -6.53 7.60 9.22
N GLU A 310 -7.43 7.32 8.27
CA GLU A 310 -7.55 8.08 7.02
C GLU A 310 -8.09 9.49 7.27
N ALA A 311 -9.10 9.62 8.14
CA ALA A 311 -9.67 10.90 8.52
C ALA A 311 -8.66 11.80 9.25
N LEU A 312 -7.76 11.23 10.07
CA LEU A 312 -6.63 11.97 10.66
C LEU A 312 -5.70 12.59 9.60
N GLN A 313 -5.63 11.99 8.43
CA GLN A 313 -4.84 12.47 7.29
C GLN A 313 -5.69 13.34 6.33
N ASN A 314 -6.86 13.81 6.78
CA ASN A 314 -7.84 14.57 6.00
C ASN A 314 -8.34 13.84 4.74
N ARG A 315 -8.34 12.50 4.74
CA ARG A 315 -8.90 11.68 3.64
C ARG A 315 -10.26 11.12 4.04
N LYS A 316 -11.31 11.50 3.31
CA LYS A 316 -12.68 10.96 3.51
C LYS A 316 -12.78 9.56 2.92
N THR A 317 -12.83 8.55 3.79
CA THR A 317 -13.04 7.13 3.41
C THR A 317 -14.28 6.52 4.07
N PHE A 318 -15.16 7.37 4.62
CA PHE A 318 -16.44 7.00 5.21
C PHE A 318 -17.63 7.49 4.38
N LEU A 319 -18.77 6.85 4.63
CA LEU A 319 -20.07 7.16 4.10
C LEU A 319 -21.03 7.53 5.22
N LEU A 320 -21.80 8.58 4.99
CA LEU A 320 -22.96 8.92 5.82
C LEU A 320 -24.06 7.83 5.69
N PRO A 321 -25.03 7.78 6.62
CA PRO A 321 -26.07 6.74 6.60
C PRO A 321 -26.89 6.71 5.31
N HIS A 322 -27.10 7.87 4.69
CA HIS A 322 -27.87 8.03 3.45
C HIS A 322 -27.03 7.98 2.17
N GLU A 323 -25.69 8.03 2.27
CA GLU A 323 -24.82 7.95 1.10
C GLU A 323 -24.86 6.51 0.53
N ALA A 324 -24.93 6.42 -0.79
CA ALA A 324 -24.91 5.14 -1.49
C ALA A 324 -23.49 4.55 -1.47
N LEU A 325 -23.41 3.22 -1.45
CA LEU A 325 -22.11 2.55 -1.60
C LEU A 325 -21.52 2.87 -2.98
N PRO A 326 -20.22 3.18 -3.06
CA PRO A 326 -19.55 3.29 -4.34
C PRO A 326 -19.61 1.92 -5.06
N PRO A 327 -19.72 1.91 -6.39
CA PRO A 327 -19.71 0.66 -7.14
C PRO A 327 -18.33 -0.01 -7.04
N THR A 328 -18.31 -1.33 -7.07
CA THR A 328 -17.04 -2.08 -7.03
C THR A 328 -16.25 -1.88 -8.33
N PRO A 329 -14.91 -2.00 -8.31
CA PRO A 329 -14.10 -1.93 -9.54
C PRO A 329 -14.54 -2.95 -10.59
N GLN A 330 -14.93 -4.15 -10.17
CA GLN A 330 -15.44 -5.19 -11.07
C GLN A 330 -16.75 -4.77 -11.74
N TYR A 331 -17.68 -4.17 -10.98
CA TYR A 331 -18.91 -3.63 -11.55
C TYR A 331 -18.64 -2.45 -12.49
N MET A 332 -17.70 -1.56 -12.13
CA MET A 332 -17.30 -0.46 -13.02
C MET A 332 -16.67 -0.95 -14.33
N ALA A 333 -15.95 -2.06 -14.31
CA ALA A 333 -15.46 -2.71 -15.53
C ALA A 333 -16.63 -3.19 -16.41
N GLN A 334 -17.66 -3.81 -15.83
CA GLN A 334 -18.87 -4.20 -16.55
C GLN A 334 -19.62 -3.00 -17.14
N VAL A 335 -19.76 -1.91 -16.37
CA VAL A 335 -20.34 -0.64 -16.85
C VAL A 335 -19.55 -0.10 -18.05
N SER A 336 -18.22 -0.16 -17.99
CA SER A 336 -17.34 0.35 -19.06
C SER A 336 -17.45 -0.50 -20.33
N MET A 337 -17.56 -1.83 -20.20
CA MET A 337 -17.86 -2.71 -21.34
C MET A 337 -19.22 -2.39 -21.94
N ARG A 338 -20.25 -2.22 -21.09
CA ARG A 338 -21.61 -1.92 -21.55
C ARG A 338 -21.69 -0.59 -22.28
N GLU A 339 -20.96 0.43 -21.82
CA GLU A 339 -20.82 1.70 -22.52
C GLU A 339 -20.21 1.52 -23.92
N LYS A 340 -19.17 0.69 -24.05
CA LYS A 340 -18.54 0.39 -25.35
C LYS A 340 -19.52 -0.29 -26.30
N GLU A 341 -20.24 -1.30 -25.83
CA GLU A 341 -21.28 -2.00 -26.61
C GLU A 341 -22.38 -1.04 -27.09
N LEU A 342 -22.82 -0.11 -26.23
CA LEU A 342 -23.82 0.89 -26.59
C LEU A 342 -23.30 1.82 -27.70
N LYS A 343 -22.05 2.28 -27.60
CA LYS A 343 -21.42 3.11 -28.65
C LYS A 343 -21.33 2.36 -29.98
N GLU A 344 -20.91 1.10 -29.97
CA GLU A 344 -20.84 0.25 -31.17
C GLU A 344 -22.22 -0.01 -31.79
N ALA A 345 -23.24 -0.14 -30.94
CA ALA A 345 -24.64 -0.26 -31.34
C ALA A 345 -25.23 1.05 -31.92
N GLY A 346 -24.54 2.19 -31.81
CA GLY A 346 -24.98 3.48 -32.33
C GLY A 346 -25.71 4.36 -31.32
N TYR A 347 -25.45 4.16 -30.03
CA TYR A 347 -25.90 5.09 -28.99
C TYR A 347 -24.84 6.15 -28.67
N ILE A 348 -25.29 7.34 -28.29
CA ILE A 348 -24.44 8.37 -27.67
C ILE A 348 -24.93 8.64 -26.26
N GLU A 349 -23.99 8.94 -25.36
CA GLU A 349 -24.33 9.40 -24.03
C GLU A 349 -24.83 10.85 -24.06
N ILE A 350 -25.83 11.13 -23.23
CA ILE A 350 -26.36 12.47 -23.03
C ILE A 350 -26.32 12.84 -21.54
N SER A 351 -26.25 14.14 -21.27
CA SER A 351 -26.32 14.65 -19.91
C SER A 351 -27.71 14.47 -19.30
N ARG A 352 -27.79 14.47 -17.96
CA ARG A 352 -29.07 14.46 -17.24
C ARG A 352 -29.98 15.64 -17.62
N ALA A 353 -29.38 16.80 -17.93
CA ALA A 353 -30.13 17.98 -18.36
C ALA A 353 -30.75 17.80 -19.75
N GLU A 354 -30.02 17.19 -20.68
CA GLU A 354 -30.53 16.85 -22.01
C GLU A 354 -31.62 15.79 -21.93
N PHE A 355 -31.45 14.76 -21.09
CA PHE A 355 -32.49 13.77 -20.85
C PHE A 355 -33.77 14.43 -20.30
N LYS A 356 -33.65 15.34 -19.33
CA LYS A 356 -34.81 16.05 -18.77
C LYS A 356 -35.51 16.95 -19.79
N MET A 357 -34.73 17.55 -20.70
CA MET A 357 -35.25 18.33 -21.81
C MET A 357 -36.06 17.43 -22.77
N ILE A 358 -35.57 16.23 -23.10
CA ILE A 358 -36.29 15.26 -23.94
C ILE A 358 -37.60 14.82 -23.27
N GLU A 359 -37.60 14.50 -21.98
CA GLU A 359 -38.83 14.21 -21.22
C GLU A 359 -39.85 15.35 -21.36
N THR A 360 -39.40 16.60 -21.24
CA THR A 360 -40.28 17.77 -21.28
C THR A 360 -40.85 18.00 -22.68
N GLN A 361 -40.05 17.83 -23.73
CA GLN A 361 -40.49 18.07 -25.12
C GLN A 361 -41.37 16.94 -25.67
N THR A 362 -41.11 15.71 -25.26
CA THR A 362 -41.92 14.56 -25.67
C THR A 362 -43.16 14.35 -24.81
N ARG A 363 -43.16 14.90 -23.58
CA ARG A 363 -44.09 14.61 -22.47
C ARG A 363 -44.09 13.14 -22.03
N CYS A 364 -43.10 12.35 -22.46
CA CYS A 364 -43.02 10.94 -22.11
C CYS A 364 -42.35 10.75 -20.75
N SER A 365 -42.81 9.73 -20.01
CA SER A 365 -42.13 9.28 -18.78
C SER A 365 -40.78 8.62 -19.10
N GLU A 366 -39.86 8.55 -18.12
CA GLU A 366 -38.59 7.81 -18.26
C GLU A 366 -38.82 6.36 -18.69
N ASP A 367 -39.85 5.69 -18.17
CA ASP A 367 -40.19 4.32 -18.54
C ASP A 367 -40.65 4.23 -20.00
N THR A 368 -41.51 5.13 -20.48
CA THR A 368 -41.91 5.17 -21.90
C THR A 368 -40.72 5.46 -22.81
N LEU A 369 -39.84 6.39 -22.42
CA LEU A 369 -38.64 6.72 -23.18
C LEU A 369 -37.70 5.51 -23.31
N ARG A 370 -37.53 4.76 -22.22
CA ARG A 370 -36.69 3.56 -22.17
C ARG A 370 -37.30 2.41 -22.98
N ASP A 371 -38.58 2.14 -22.76
CA ASP A 371 -39.21 0.91 -23.23
C ASP A 371 -39.68 1.03 -24.69
N LYS A 372 -40.03 2.23 -25.16
CA LYS A 372 -40.63 2.46 -26.49
C LYS A 372 -39.82 3.36 -27.42
N LEU A 373 -39.08 4.34 -26.88
CA LEU A 373 -38.45 5.39 -27.69
C LEU A 373 -36.93 5.27 -27.84
N GLY A 374 -36.33 4.15 -27.42
CA GLY A 374 -34.92 3.88 -27.68
C GLY A 374 -33.95 4.70 -26.83
N VAL A 375 -34.37 5.13 -25.64
CA VAL A 375 -33.44 5.59 -24.60
C VAL A 375 -32.89 4.37 -23.86
N TYR A 376 -31.57 4.34 -23.63
CA TYR A 376 -30.97 3.36 -22.74
C TYR A 376 -30.51 4.04 -21.45
N VAL A 377 -30.92 3.48 -20.31
CA VAL A 377 -30.56 3.98 -18.98
C VAL A 377 -29.62 2.97 -18.32
N LEU A 378 -28.38 3.37 -18.10
CA LEU A 378 -27.35 2.56 -17.46
C LEU A 378 -27.22 2.97 -15.98
N PRO A 379 -27.70 2.16 -15.02
CA PRO A 379 -27.52 2.46 -13.60
C PRO A 379 -26.04 2.34 -13.21
N ILE A 380 -25.56 3.28 -12.39
CA ILE A 380 -24.18 3.29 -11.85
C ILE A 380 -24.23 3.04 -10.34
N THR A 381 -25.10 3.75 -9.64
CA THR A 381 -25.45 3.50 -8.23
C THR A 381 -26.97 3.54 -8.10
N LYS A 382 -27.49 3.33 -6.88
CA LYS A 382 -28.92 3.51 -6.59
C LYS A 382 -29.46 4.88 -7.04
N ASN A 383 -28.63 5.93 -6.96
CA ASN A 383 -29.04 7.32 -7.21
C ASN A 383 -28.35 7.95 -8.44
N THR A 384 -27.47 7.23 -9.12
CA THR A 384 -26.71 7.76 -10.27
C THR A 384 -26.96 6.88 -11.48
N ARG A 385 -27.38 7.49 -12.59
CA ARG A 385 -27.68 6.83 -13.87
C ARG A 385 -26.99 7.59 -15.00
N ARG A 386 -26.61 6.88 -16.06
CA ARG A 386 -26.15 7.45 -17.34
C ARG A 386 -27.22 7.20 -18.40
N TYR A 387 -27.42 8.16 -19.27
CA TYR A 387 -28.50 8.16 -20.27
C TYR A 387 -27.91 8.13 -21.66
N PHE A 388 -28.50 7.32 -22.54
CA PHE A 388 -28.02 7.14 -23.90
C PHE A 388 -29.18 7.21 -24.88
N VAL A 389 -28.96 7.83 -26.03
CA VAL A 389 -29.95 7.90 -27.12
C VAL A 389 -29.40 7.29 -28.39
N PHE A 390 -30.26 6.63 -29.16
CA PHE A 390 -29.90 5.99 -30.41
C PHE A 390 -29.79 7.00 -31.55
N THR A 391 -28.68 7.00 -32.30
CA THR A 391 -28.37 8.04 -33.31
C THR A 391 -28.53 7.62 -34.76
N ARG A 392 -28.49 6.31 -35.04
CA ARG A 392 -28.67 5.80 -36.41
C ARG A 392 -30.13 5.96 -36.81
N THR A 393 -30.39 6.11 -38.10
CA THR A 393 -31.76 6.05 -38.64
C THR A 393 -32.33 4.66 -38.32
N PRO A 394 -33.25 4.54 -37.35
CA PRO A 394 -33.72 3.23 -36.96
C PRO A 394 -34.75 2.75 -37.99
N LYS A 395 -34.84 1.42 -38.18
CA LYS A 395 -35.98 0.83 -38.93
C LYS A 395 -37.32 1.19 -38.28
N ASP A 396 -37.30 1.34 -36.96
CA ASP A 396 -38.42 1.78 -36.14
C ASP A 396 -38.30 3.28 -35.84
N PRO A 397 -39.13 4.16 -36.44
CA PRO A 397 -39.01 5.61 -36.30
C PRO A 397 -39.13 6.09 -34.84
N LEU A 398 -39.78 5.31 -33.95
CA LEU A 398 -39.91 5.63 -32.52
C LEU A 398 -38.55 5.73 -31.84
N LYS A 399 -37.60 4.85 -32.19
CA LYS A 399 -36.26 4.82 -31.58
C LYS A 399 -35.39 6.03 -31.91
N GLY A 400 -35.74 6.77 -32.97
CA GLY A 400 -35.05 7.98 -33.39
C GLY A 400 -35.61 9.26 -32.77
N VAL A 401 -36.73 9.17 -32.04
CA VAL A 401 -37.43 10.34 -31.49
C VAL A 401 -36.56 11.13 -30.49
N PRO A 402 -35.91 10.50 -29.48
CA PRO A 402 -35.09 11.23 -28.52
C PRO A 402 -33.93 11.98 -29.18
N TYR A 403 -33.29 11.35 -30.17
CA TYR A 403 -32.17 11.94 -30.88
C TYR A 403 -32.59 13.11 -31.79
N TYR A 404 -33.79 13.04 -32.40
CA TYR A 404 -34.38 14.17 -33.12
C TYR A 404 -34.50 15.40 -32.22
N TYR A 405 -35.14 15.26 -31.06
CA TYR A 405 -35.35 16.37 -30.13
C TYR A 405 -34.03 16.92 -29.56
N LEU A 406 -33.07 16.04 -29.28
CA LEU A 406 -31.72 16.43 -28.89
C LEU A 406 -31.07 17.34 -29.94
N MET A 407 -31.04 16.88 -31.20
CA MET A 407 -30.42 17.65 -32.29
C MET A 407 -31.20 18.92 -32.62
N ALA A 408 -32.53 18.90 -32.53
CA ALA A 408 -33.37 20.10 -32.71
C ALA A 408 -33.08 21.15 -31.62
N ALA A 409 -32.92 20.74 -30.36
CA ALA A 409 -32.55 21.64 -29.27
C ALA A 409 -31.14 22.22 -29.45
N HIS A 410 -30.19 21.40 -29.93
CA HIS A 410 -28.83 21.85 -30.25
C HIS A 410 -28.82 22.84 -31.43
N ALA A 411 -29.60 22.59 -32.48
CA ALA A 411 -29.71 23.45 -33.65
C ALA A 411 -30.26 24.86 -33.33
N LYS A 412 -31.14 24.98 -32.32
CA LYS A 412 -31.60 26.29 -31.81
C LYS A 412 -30.45 27.14 -31.26
N ARG A 413 -29.39 26.52 -30.75
CA ARG A 413 -28.20 27.20 -30.21
C ARG A 413 -27.10 27.38 -31.25
N ASN A 414 -27.00 26.46 -32.19
CA ASN A 414 -26.02 26.49 -33.28
C ASN A 414 -26.69 26.07 -34.60
N PRO A 415 -27.04 27.04 -35.47
CA PRO A 415 -27.72 26.77 -36.74
C PRO A 415 -26.95 25.87 -37.72
N LYS A 416 -25.65 25.61 -37.50
CA LYS A 416 -24.85 24.71 -38.33
C LYS A 416 -25.15 23.22 -38.06
N ILE A 417 -25.82 22.90 -36.95
CA ILE A 417 -26.16 21.52 -36.59
C ILE A 417 -27.34 21.04 -37.44
N LYS A 418 -27.16 19.92 -38.13
CA LYS A 418 -28.21 19.29 -38.94
C LYS A 418 -29.11 18.41 -38.07
N VAL A 419 -30.40 18.68 -38.09
CA VAL A 419 -31.41 17.84 -37.44
C VAL A 419 -31.73 16.66 -38.35
N PRO A 420 -31.65 15.40 -37.86
CA PRO A 420 -32.03 14.24 -38.65
C PRO A 420 -33.53 14.26 -38.95
N ARG A 421 -33.96 13.69 -40.08
CA ARG A 421 -35.41 13.52 -40.35
C ARG A 421 -36.00 12.43 -39.48
N ASN A 422 -37.25 12.61 -39.05
CA ASN A 422 -38.03 11.58 -38.37
C ASN A 422 -39.48 11.67 -38.82
N SER A 423 -39.93 10.67 -39.59
CA SER A 423 -41.25 10.67 -40.23
C SER A 423 -42.41 10.75 -39.24
N LEU A 424 -42.26 10.20 -38.04
CA LEU A 424 -43.28 10.25 -36.99
C LEU A 424 -43.43 11.65 -36.42
N ILE A 425 -42.31 12.32 -36.13
CA ILE A 425 -42.34 13.68 -35.59
C ILE A 425 -42.81 14.68 -36.63
N GLU A 426 -42.38 14.50 -37.88
CA GLU A 426 -42.83 15.34 -38.99
C GLU A 426 -44.34 15.21 -39.22
N SER A 427 -44.91 14.01 -39.10
CA SER A 427 -46.37 13.83 -39.20
C SER A 427 -47.11 14.41 -37.99
N TYR A 428 -46.63 14.18 -36.77
CA TYR A 428 -47.28 14.68 -35.55
C TYR A 428 -47.27 16.22 -35.51
N ALA A 429 -46.19 16.84 -35.97
CA ALA A 429 -46.08 18.29 -36.07
C ALA A 429 -47.12 18.90 -37.01
N LEU A 430 -47.49 18.21 -38.10
CA LEU A 430 -48.54 18.68 -39.03
C LEU A 430 -49.93 18.75 -38.36
N TYR A 431 -50.18 17.87 -37.38
CA TYR A 431 -51.46 17.79 -36.67
C TYR A 431 -51.45 18.43 -35.28
N GLY A 432 -50.32 19.01 -34.86
CA GLY A 432 -50.17 19.63 -33.54
C GLY A 432 -50.12 18.64 -32.36
N TYR A 433 -49.78 17.37 -32.62
CA TYR A 433 -49.71 16.34 -31.59
C TYR A 433 -48.35 16.28 -30.88
N THR A 434 -48.37 15.93 -29.59
CA THR A 434 -47.19 15.54 -28.82
C THR A 434 -46.95 14.04 -28.92
N VAL A 435 -45.71 13.60 -28.67
CA VAL A 435 -45.33 12.17 -28.77
C VAL A 435 -46.04 11.33 -27.73
N CYS A 436 -46.16 11.85 -26.50
CA CYS A 436 -46.91 11.21 -25.44
C CYS A 436 -48.11 12.07 -25.01
N LEU A 437 -49.12 11.38 -24.48
CA LEU A 437 -50.24 11.95 -23.77
C LEU A 437 -49.81 12.50 -22.40
N ASP A 438 -50.69 13.24 -21.72
CA ASP A 438 -50.39 13.85 -20.42
C ASP A 438 -50.16 12.82 -19.29
N ASP A 439 -50.57 11.56 -19.50
CA ASP A 439 -50.26 10.44 -18.60
C ASP A 439 -48.85 9.86 -18.82
N GLY A 440 -48.09 10.39 -19.78
CA GLY A 440 -46.73 9.97 -20.11
C GLY A 440 -46.64 8.73 -21.01
N ASN A 441 -47.77 8.19 -21.46
CA ASN A 441 -47.83 7.08 -22.40
C ASN A 441 -47.75 7.55 -23.85
N LEU A 442 -47.16 6.71 -24.70
CA LEU A 442 -47.06 6.96 -26.14
C LEU A 442 -48.45 7.17 -26.75
N LEU A 443 -48.59 8.25 -27.52
CA LEU A 443 -49.77 8.49 -28.35
C LEU A 443 -49.87 7.37 -29.38
N GLN A 444 -50.98 6.62 -29.36
CA GLN A 444 -51.19 5.45 -30.21
C GLN A 444 -51.48 5.82 -31.66
#